data_AF-B6AIB9-F1
#
_entry.id   AF-B6AIB9-F1
#
_cell.length_a   1.000
_cell.length_b   1.000
_cell.length_c   1.000
_cell.angle_alpha   90.00
_cell.angle_beta   90.00
_cell.angle_gamma   90.00
#
_symmetry.space_group_name_H-M   'P 1'
#
loop_
_entity.id
_entity.type
_entity.pdbx_description
1 polymer ?
#
loop_
_entity_poly.entity_id
_entity_poly.type
_entity_poly.pdbx_seq_one_letter_code
_entity_poly.pdbx_strand_id
1 'polypeptide(L)'
;MLEFNRGILLYCVFVLFYLAVCNEVCLKMYSDITINKEDRNESHPPVDYKDQFFFCKEHERRTCCNKSHPNILSKLYSTFVLNTSLSRNCVTYYLKSWCSYCDADVGIGMKLYQKKPVLCHSLCEDWYNSCRADYFGDPNNYLIYGNTLISARITPCSETSVLCSPLHTITTNPDEFCRLNGFISSRELILTTLTVEPHKYININKYLYAEHPCFDGTNAASIKGPGIQLTQASINEVNKFQIPLYMKYLVNYTTNYLSRKVKISFPAFIFIIGLTIWLTLRIIDNKIYIYNFLRNLII
;
A
#
# COMPACT_ATOMS: atom_id res chain seq x y z
N MET A 1 -35.87 18.21 21.71
CA MET A 1 -35.12 18.64 20.50
C MET A 1 -33.63 18.94 20.76
N LEU A 2 -33.20 19.17 22.01
CA LEU A 2 -31.80 19.44 22.37
C LEU A 2 -30.89 18.20 22.53
N GLU A 3 -31.44 17.01 22.81
CA GLU A 3 -30.62 15.80 23.00
C GLU A 3 -30.10 15.18 21.70
N PHE A 4 -30.79 15.42 20.58
CA PHE A 4 -30.39 14.88 19.26
C PHE A 4 -29.08 15.51 18.73
N ASN A 5 -28.77 16.74 19.14
CA ASN A 5 -27.56 17.47 18.70
C ASN A 5 -26.27 17.04 19.42
N ARG A 6 -26.35 16.47 20.63
CA ARG A 6 -25.15 16.01 21.35
C ARG A 6 -24.55 14.74 20.73
N GLY A 7 -25.40 13.83 20.23
CA GLY A 7 -24.94 12.58 19.60
C GLY A 7 -24.19 12.82 18.29
N ILE A 8 -24.66 13.76 17.46
CA ILE A 8 -24.05 14.07 16.16
C ILE A 8 -22.67 14.72 16.33
N LEU A 9 -22.52 15.63 17.30
CA LEU A 9 -21.24 16.31 17.52
C LEU A 9 -20.16 15.36 18.05
N LEU A 10 -20.50 14.50 19.01
CA LEU A 10 -19.60 13.46 19.52
C LEU A 10 -19.21 12.50 18.40
N TYR A 11 -20.15 12.09 17.56
CA TYR A 11 -19.88 11.25 16.39
C TYR A 11 -18.95 11.93 15.39
N CYS A 12 -19.15 13.21 15.05
CA CYS A 12 -18.28 13.95 14.15
C CYS A 12 -16.86 14.13 14.71
N VAL A 13 -16.69 14.44 16.00
CA VAL A 13 -15.36 14.51 16.63
C VAL A 13 -14.70 13.14 16.63
N PHE A 14 -15.45 12.07 16.94
CA PHE A 14 -14.92 10.72 16.94
C PHE A 14 -14.49 10.29 15.53
N VAL A 15 -15.29 10.58 14.50
CA VAL A 15 -14.95 10.30 13.11
C VAL A 15 -13.78 11.14 12.62
N LEU A 16 -13.69 12.44 12.94
CA LEU A 16 -12.56 13.29 12.56
C LEU A 16 -11.26 12.87 13.26
N PHE A 17 -11.33 12.54 14.55
CA PHE A 17 -10.19 12.02 15.31
C PHE A 17 -9.79 10.64 14.78
N TYR A 18 -10.74 9.78 14.45
CA TYR A 18 -10.49 8.44 13.90
C TYR A 18 -9.96 8.47 12.46
N LEU A 19 -10.40 9.43 11.64
CA LEU A 19 -9.85 9.66 10.29
C LEU A 19 -8.44 10.25 10.36
N ALA A 20 -8.17 11.13 11.32
CA ALA A 20 -6.82 11.66 11.58
C ALA A 20 -5.87 10.61 12.19
N VAL A 21 -6.41 9.65 12.95
CA VAL A 21 -5.69 8.53 13.59
C VAL A 21 -5.94 7.22 12.84
N CYS A 22 -6.25 7.27 11.53
CA CYS A 22 -6.12 6.10 10.68
C CYS A 22 -4.63 5.78 10.55
N ASN A 23 -4.11 5.11 11.58
CA ASN A 23 -2.73 4.67 11.64
C ASN A 23 -2.45 3.92 10.34
N GLU A 24 -1.36 4.32 9.70
CA GLU A 24 -0.77 3.56 8.61
C GLU A 24 -0.39 2.21 9.19
N VAL A 25 -1.23 1.20 8.95
CA VAL A 25 -1.05 -0.15 9.47
C VAL A 25 -0.80 -1.06 8.29
N CYS A 26 0.29 -1.81 8.36
CA CYS A 26 0.69 -2.77 7.36
C CYS A 26 -0.37 -3.86 7.24
N LEU A 27 -0.84 -4.08 6.02
CA LEU A 27 -1.74 -5.15 5.68
C LEU A 27 -0.98 -6.47 5.71
N LYS A 28 -1.71 -7.52 6.08
CA LYS A 28 -1.27 -8.91 6.00
C LYS A 28 -1.19 -9.34 4.53
N MET A 29 -0.18 -8.86 3.80
CA MET A 29 0.06 -9.27 2.41
C MET A 29 0.84 -10.59 2.30
N TYR A 30 1.68 -10.92 3.28
CA TYR A 30 2.72 -11.97 3.11
C TYR A 30 2.73 -13.12 4.11
N SER A 31 1.94 -13.08 5.18
CA SER A 31 2.29 -13.82 6.41
C SER A 31 1.61 -15.19 6.63
N ASP A 32 1.39 -16.01 5.60
CA ASP A 32 0.68 -17.30 5.79
C ASP A 32 1.52 -18.57 5.51
N ILE A 33 2.84 -18.49 5.29
CA ILE A 33 3.76 -19.65 5.07
C ILE A 33 5.06 -19.30 5.81
N THR A 34 4.98 -19.36 7.13
CA THR A 34 6.03 -20.00 7.91
C THR A 34 5.35 -21.04 8.80
N ILE A 35 5.96 -22.22 8.82
CA ILE A 35 5.55 -23.41 9.56
C ILE A 35 5.66 -23.19 11.09
N ASN A 36 6.23 -22.06 11.53
CA ASN A 36 6.29 -21.66 12.92
C ASN A 36 5.18 -20.68 13.26
N LYS A 37 4.24 -21.16 14.09
CA LYS A 37 3.04 -20.46 14.55
C LYS A 37 3.31 -19.15 15.33
N GLU A 38 4.55 -18.83 15.66
CA GLU A 38 4.94 -17.76 16.60
C GLU A 38 5.00 -16.36 15.99
N ASP A 39 5.24 -16.19 14.69
CA ASP A 39 5.25 -14.85 14.03
C ASP A 39 3.84 -14.39 13.59
N ARG A 40 2.79 -14.97 14.15
CA ARG A 40 1.40 -14.70 13.76
C ARG A 40 0.78 -13.66 14.70
N ASN A 41 0.69 -12.40 14.24
CA ASN A 41 -0.55 -11.58 14.28
C ASN A 41 -0.40 -10.05 14.35
N GLU A 42 0.78 -9.47 14.26
CA GLU A 42 0.86 -8.04 14.56
C GLU A 42 0.73 -7.19 13.30
N SER A 43 -0.51 -6.81 13.04
CA SER A 43 -0.84 -5.57 12.35
C SER A 43 0.03 -4.45 12.93
N HIS A 44 1.14 -4.12 12.26
CA HIS A 44 2.14 -3.19 12.76
C HIS A 44 2.20 -1.95 11.85
N PRO A 45 2.66 -0.80 12.34
CA PRO A 45 2.94 0.35 11.49
C PRO A 45 4.18 0.10 10.62
N PRO A 46 4.41 0.88 9.55
CA PRO A 46 5.67 0.85 8.80
C PRO A 46 6.88 1.04 9.71
N VAL A 47 7.89 0.19 9.51
CA VAL A 47 9.09 0.12 10.35
C VAL A 47 10.31 0.68 9.60
N ASP A 48 11.24 1.23 10.36
CA ASP A 48 12.60 1.60 9.93
C ASP A 48 13.60 0.49 10.32
N TYR A 49 13.98 -0.34 9.35
CA TYR A 49 14.98 -1.41 9.45
C TYR A 49 16.36 -0.98 8.93
N LYS A 50 16.73 0.30 9.08
CA LYS A 50 18.01 0.87 8.63
C LYS A 50 19.19 -0.14 8.72
N ASP A 51 19.89 -0.32 7.60
CA ASP A 51 21.06 -1.18 7.41
C ASP A 51 20.84 -2.69 7.68
N GLN A 52 19.59 -3.15 7.77
CA GLN A 52 19.28 -4.57 8.04
C GLN A 52 18.81 -5.32 6.80
N PHE A 53 18.51 -4.62 5.71
CA PHE A 53 18.13 -5.25 4.45
C PHE A 53 19.37 -5.40 3.57
N PHE A 54 19.57 -6.59 3.01
CA PHE A 54 20.63 -6.82 2.03
C PHE A 54 20.10 -6.67 0.58
N PHE A 55 18.79 -6.74 0.40
CA PHE A 55 18.04 -6.62 -0.86
C PHE A 55 16.87 -5.65 -0.66
N CYS A 56 16.43 -4.93 -1.70
CA CYS A 56 15.42 -3.87 -1.59
C CYS A 56 15.75 -2.80 -0.52
N LYS A 57 17.02 -2.42 -0.43
CA LYS A 57 17.55 -1.50 0.60
C LYS A 57 16.86 -0.15 0.58
N GLU A 58 16.43 0.30 -0.60
CA GLU A 58 15.73 1.56 -0.80
C GLU A 58 14.41 1.68 -0.02
N HIS A 59 13.83 0.55 0.42
CA HIS A 59 12.61 0.55 1.22
C HIS A 59 12.86 0.35 2.73
N GLU A 60 14.08 0.02 3.17
CA GLU A 60 14.35 -0.39 4.56
C GLU A 60 13.98 0.69 5.59
N ARG A 61 14.06 1.97 5.19
CA ARG A 61 13.79 3.12 6.05
C ARG A 61 12.31 3.28 6.39
N ARG A 62 11.40 2.73 5.56
CA ARG A 62 9.95 2.77 5.78
C ARG A 62 9.30 1.61 5.02
N THR A 63 9.12 0.47 5.69
CA THR A 63 8.63 -0.75 5.06
C THR A 63 7.60 -1.50 5.90
N CYS A 64 6.75 -2.26 5.22
CA CYS A 64 5.91 -3.28 5.81
C CYS A 64 6.49 -4.71 5.69
N CYS A 65 7.68 -4.85 5.10
CA CYS A 65 8.41 -6.11 5.06
C CYS A 65 9.16 -6.36 6.37
N ASN A 66 9.24 -7.62 6.79
CA ASN A 66 10.17 -8.06 7.82
C ASN A 66 11.54 -8.40 7.19
N LYS A 67 12.50 -8.85 8.00
CA LYS A 67 13.85 -9.22 7.53
C LYS A 67 13.88 -10.44 6.60
N SER A 68 12.87 -11.33 6.66
CA SER A 68 12.84 -12.54 5.81
C SER A 68 12.27 -12.26 4.42
N HIS A 69 11.43 -11.25 4.27
CA HIS A 69 10.83 -10.87 2.98
C HIS A 69 11.87 -10.48 1.90
N PRO A 70 12.84 -9.59 2.15
CA PRO A 70 13.92 -9.32 1.19
C PRO A 70 14.77 -10.56 0.87
N ASN A 71 14.94 -11.47 1.84
CA ASN A 71 15.64 -12.73 1.64
C ASN A 71 14.97 -13.60 0.57
N ILE A 72 13.65 -13.69 0.63
CA ILE A 72 12.87 -14.43 -0.35
C ILE A 72 12.93 -13.73 -1.72
N LEU A 73 12.81 -12.38 -1.76
CA LEU A 73 12.87 -11.64 -3.03
C LEU A 73 14.22 -11.82 -3.72
N SER A 74 15.32 -11.75 -2.97
CA SER A 74 16.65 -11.95 -3.52
C SER A 74 16.80 -13.35 -4.12
N LYS A 75 16.30 -14.39 -3.45
CA LYS A 75 16.33 -15.76 -4.00
C LYS A 75 15.55 -15.86 -5.30
N LEU A 76 14.34 -15.32 -5.35
CA LEU A 76 13.54 -15.30 -6.59
C LEU A 76 14.27 -14.49 -7.68
N TYR A 77 14.80 -13.33 -7.36
CA TYR A 77 15.52 -12.49 -8.31
C TYR A 77 16.76 -13.19 -8.87
N SER A 78 17.54 -13.88 -8.02
CA SER A 78 18.68 -14.67 -8.47
C SER A 78 18.26 -15.81 -9.40
N THR A 79 17.16 -16.49 -9.08
CA THR A 79 16.64 -17.62 -9.88
C THR A 79 16.07 -17.16 -11.23
N PHE A 80 15.34 -16.05 -11.27
CA PHE A 80 14.53 -15.66 -12.43
C PHE A 80 15.09 -14.50 -13.24
N VAL A 81 16.09 -13.78 -12.71
CA VAL A 81 16.58 -12.54 -13.33
C VAL A 81 18.10 -12.56 -13.50
N LEU A 82 18.88 -12.93 -12.49
CA LEU A 82 20.35 -12.81 -12.58
C LEU A 82 21.02 -13.74 -13.61
N ASN A 83 20.50 -14.96 -13.79
CA ASN A 83 21.07 -15.95 -14.70
C ASN A 83 20.40 -15.95 -16.08
N THR A 84 19.97 -14.77 -16.53
CA THR A 84 19.15 -14.62 -17.74
C THR A 84 19.82 -13.71 -18.75
N SER A 85 19.32 -13.74 -19.98
CA SER A 85 19.85 -12.93 -21.08
C SER A 85 19.34 -11.47 -21.08
N LEU A 86 18.76 -11.01 -19.96
CA LEU A 86 18.22 -9.66 -19.86
C LEU A 86 19.31 -8.59 -19.92
N SER A 87 18.96 -7.46 -20.52
CA SER A 87 19.76 -6.26 -20.46
C SER A 87 19.85 -5.70 -19.03
N ARG A 88 20.94 -5.00 -18.70
CA ARG A 88 21.13 -4.35 -17.40
C ARG A 88 19.99 -3.38 -17.03
N ASN A 89 19.44 -2.70 -18.02
CA ASN A 89 18.32 -1.78 -17.82
C ASN A 89 17.05 -2.55 -17.45
N CYS A 90 16.72 -3.61 -18.20
CA CYS A 90 15.57 -4.46 -17.88
C CYS A 90 15.66 -5.05 -16.46
N VAL A 91 16.84 -5.57 -16.09
CA VAL A 91 17.14 -6.10 -14.75
C VAL A 91 16.89 -5.07 -13.64
N THR A 92 17.27 -3.81 -13.87
CA THR A 92 17.06 -2.71 -12.91
C THR A 92 15.57 -2.47 -12.65
N TYR A 93 14.73 -2.49 -13.70
CA TYR A 93 13.29 -2.33 -13.54
C TYR A 93 12.62 -3.55 -12.91
N TYR A 94 13.12 -4.77 -13.17
CA TYR A 94 12.69 -5.96 -12.44
C TYR A 94 12.89 -5.79 -10.94
N LEU A 95 14.09 -5.39 -10.52
CA LEU A 95 14.41 -5.12 -9.12
C LEU A 95 13.47 -4.09 -8.53
N LYS A 96 13.31 -2.93 -9.21
CA LYS A 96 12.47 -1.83 -8.76
C LYS A 96 11.00 -2.26 -8.58
N SER A 97 10.43 -2.94 -9.56
CA SER A 97 9.04 -3.42 -9.53
C SER A 97 8.83 -4.48 -8.47
N TRP A 98 9.75 -5.42 -8.29
CA TRP A 98 9.61 -6.47 -7.27
C TRP A 98 9.84 -5.95 -5.86
N CYS A 99 10.74 -4.98 -5.67
CA CYS A 99 10.94 -4.35 -4.38
C CYS A 99 9.75 -3.48 -3.95
N SER A 100 8.84 -3.13 -4.87
CA SER A 100 7.59 -2.42 -4.53
C SER A 100 6.75 -3.15 -3.49
N TYR A 101 6.83 -4.48 -3.42
CA TYR A 101 6.15 -5.29 -2.39
C TYR A 101 6.61 -4.89 -0.97
N CYS A 102 7.82 -4.37 -0.81
CA CYS A 102 8.34 -3.86 0.45
C CYS A 102 8.13 -2.35 0.66
N ASP A 103 7.55 -1.63 -0.29
CA ASP A 103 7.21 -0.23 -0.07
C ASP A 103 6.09 -0.09 0.98
N ALA A 104 6.24 0.84 1.92
CA ALA A 104 5.22 1.01 2.97
C ALA A 104 3.85 1.43 2.42
N ASP A 105 3.79 2.28 1.38
CA ASP A 105 2.50 2.70 0.83
C ASP A 105 1.77 1.55 0.12
N VAL A 106 2.52 0.61 -0.46
CA VAL A 106 1.98 -0.65 -0.98
C VAL A 106 1.51 -1.52 0.19
N GLY A 107 2.36 -1.69 1.21
CA GLY A 107 2.08 -2.53 2.37
C GLY A 107 0.88 -2.09 3.20
N ILE A 108 0.58 -0.80 3.31
CA ILE A 108 -0.63 -0.29 3.99
C ILE A 108 -1.87 -0.26 3.08
N GLY A 109 -1.72 -0.71 1.83
CA GLY A 109 -2.81 -0.83 0.86
C GLY A 109 -3.16 0.44 0.09
N MET A 110 -2.35 1.50 0.16
CA MET A 110 -2.58 2.70 -0.64
C MET A 110 -2.33 2.43 -2.13
N LYS A 111 -1.26 1.68 -2.45
CA LYS A 111 -0.86 1.37 -3.84
C LYS A 111 -1.11 -0.09 -4.19
N LEU A 112 -2.27 -0.61 -3.79
CA LEU A 112 -2.58 -2.05 -3.85
C LEU A 112 -3.99 -2.31 -4.39
N TYR A 113 -4.11 -3.27 -5.31
CA TYR A 113 -5.40 -3.76 -5.79
C TYR A 113 -5.38 -5.29 -5.90
N GLN A 114 -6.41 -5.96 -5.35
CA GLN A 114 -6.49 -7.43 -5.32
C GLN A 114 -5.19 -8.10 -4.83
N LYS A 115 -4.56 -7.55 -3.79
CA LYS A 115 -3.27 -8.01 -3.23
C LYS A 115 -2.07 -7.91 -4.18
N LYS A 116 -2.18 -7.17 -5.29
CA LYS A 116 -1.08 -6.88 -6.22
C LYS A 116 -0.70 -5.40 -6.16
N PRO A 117 0.59 -5.05 -6.20
CA PRO A 117 1.01 -3.67 -6.31
C PRO A 117 0.47 -3.05 -7.59
N VAL A 118 -0.07 -1.84 -7.46
CA VAL A 118 -0.48 -1.02 -8.60
C VAL A 118 0.72 -0.20 -9.01
N LEU A 119 1.28 -0.46 -10.18
CA LEU A 119 2.39 0.29 -10.75
C LEU A 119 1.84 1.45 -11.58
N CYS A 120 2.54 2.58 -11.56
CA CYS A 120 2.18 3.69 -12.44
C CYS A 120 2.44 3.30 -13.90
N HIS A 121 1.57 3.75 -14.81
CA HIS A 121 1.71 3.45 -16.24
C HIS A 121 3.10 3.82 -16.79
N SER A 122 3.66 4.96 -16.36
CA SER A 122 5.02 5.38 -16.74
C SER A 122 6.09 4.37 -16.33
N LEU A 123 6.00 3.80 -15.13
CA LEU A 123 6.93 2.76 -14.67
C LEU A 123 6.79 1.48 -15.52
N CYS A 124 5.56 1.11 -15.90
CA CYS A 124 5.32 -0.02 -16.80
C CYS A 124 5.90 0.23 -18.21
N GLU A 125 5.75 1.45 -18.74
CA GLU A 125 6.30 1.86 -20.03
C GLU A 125 7.82 1.84 -20.03
N ASP A 126 8.47 2.43 -19.03
CA ASP A 126 9.92 2.44 -18.89
C ASP A 126 10.50 1.01 -18.74
N TRP A 127 9.80 0.17 -17.97
CA TRP A 127 10.17 -1.23 -17.79
C TRP A 127 10.03 -2.00 -19.10
N TYR A 128 8.89 -1.88 -19.79
CA TYR A 128 8.68 -2.51 -21.10
C TYR A 128 9.74 -2.09 -22.11
N ASN A 129 9.98 -0.79 -22.24
CA ASN A 129 10.94 -0.24 -23.20
C ASN A 129 12.37 -0.74 -22.92
N SER A 130 12.73 -0.87 -21.64
CA SER A 130 14.02 -1.42 -21.22
C SER A 130 14.17 -2.91 -21.53
N CYS A 131 13.07 -3.66 -21.57
CA CYS A 131 13.06 -5.11 -21.84
C CYS A 131 12.64 -5.46 -23.27
N ARG A 132 12.33 -4.48 -24.12
CA ARG A 132 11.60 -4.68 -25.40
C ARG A 132 12.28 -5.66 -26.36
N ALA A 133 13.62 -5.64 -26.40
CA ALA A 133 14.43 -6.51 -27.24
C ALA A 133 14.94 -7.77 -26.51
N ASP A 134 14.71 -7.85 -25.20
CA ASP A 134 15.14 -8.99 -24.39
C ASP A 134 14.21 -10.19 -24.61
N TYR A 135 14.71 -11.38 -24.34
CA TYR A 135 14.04 -12.63 -24.66
C TYR A 135 13.31 -13.20 -23.44
N PHE A 136 12.05 -13.57 -23.66
CA PHE A 136 11.17 -14.15 -22.67
C PHE A 136 10.61 -15.47 -23.18
N GLY A 137 10.46 -16.41 -22.26
CA GLY A 137 9.74 -17.66 -22.50
C GLY A 137 8.35 -17.57 -21.89
N ASP A 138 7.50 -18.53 -22.25
CA ASP A 138 6.26 -18.81 -21.55
C ASP A 138 6.51 -19.91 -20.52
N PRO A 139 6.64 -19.57 -19.23
CA PRO A 139 6.54 -20.56 -18.20
C PRO A 139 5.11 -20.61 -17.67
N ASN A 140 4.56 -21.81 -17.58
CA ASN A 140 3.53 -22.12 -16.58
C ASN A 140 4.10 -22.07 -15.14
N ASN A 141 5.02 -21.14 -14.83
CA ASN A 141 5.66 -21.00 -13.53
C ASN A 141 4.94 -19.93 -12.72
N TYR A 142 4.25 -20.38 -11.69
CA TYR A 142 3.85 -19.53 -10.60
C TYR A 142 5.06 -19.28 -9.69
N LEU A 143 5.34 -18.03 -9.35
CA LEU A 143 6.33 -17.70 -8.33
C LEU A 143 5.63 -17.64 -6.97
N ILE A 144 6.11 -18.40 -6.00
CA ILE A 144 5.60 -18.37 -4.64
C ILE A 144 6.46 -17.39 -3.84
N TYR A 145 5.89 -16.24 -3.47
CA TYR A 145 6.50 -15.25 -2.59
C TYR A 145 5.76 -15.21 -1.25
N GLY A 146 6.28 -15.93 -0.24
CA GLY A 146 5.49 -16.24 0.95
C GLY A 146 4.24 -17.02 0.54
N ASN A 147 3.05 -16.42 0.71
CA ASN A 147 1.75 -16.97 0.24
C ASN A 147 1.17 -16.27 -0.97
N THR A 148 1.85 -15.23 -1.44
CA THR A 148 1.40 -14.53 -2.62
C THR A 148 1.95 -15.28 -3.82
N LEU A 149 1.04 -15.88 -4.59
CA LEU A 149 1.33 -16.34 -5.94
C LEU A 149 1.56 -15.09 -6.79
N ILE A 150 2.83 -14.76 -7.01
CA ILE A 150 3.22 -13.83 -8.06
C ILE A 150 3.05 -14.62 -9.36
N SER A 151 1.86 -14.49 -9.95
CA SER A 151 1.55 -15.08 -11.24
C SER A 151 2.32 -14.29 -12.30
N ALA A 152 3.54 -14.74 -12.59
CA ALA A 152 4.29 -14.33 -13.75
C ALA A 152 3.95 -15.29 -14.90
N ARG A 153 3.28 -14.79 -15.92
CA ARG A 153 2.92 -15.53 -17.16
C ARG A 153 4.03 -15.50 -18.20
N ILE A 154 5.07 -14.72 -17.96
CA ILE A 154 6.31 -14.71 -18.74
C ILE A 154 7.47 -14.74 -17.74
N THR A 155 8.55 -15.41 -18.09
CA THR A 155 9.83 -15.24 -17.39
C THR A 155 10.92 -14.92 -18.38
N PRO A 156 11.95 -14.16 -17.96
CA PRO A 156 13.13 -13.99 -18.77
C PRO A 156 13.76 -15.34 -19.12
N CYS A 157 14.29 -15.43 -20.33
CA CYS A 157 14.94 -16.66 -20.78
C CYS A 157 16.28 -16.88 -20.09
N SER A 158 16.52 -18.13 -19.69
CA SER A 158 17.82 -18.61 -19.22
C SER A 158 18.43 -19.57 -20.25
N GLU A 159 19.65 -20.03 -19.99
CA GLU A 159 20.33 -21.03 -20.83
C GLU A 159 19.56 -22.34 -20.96
N THR A 160 18.64 -22.63 -20.02
CA THR A 160 17.81 -23.85 -20.01
C THR A 160 16.47 -23.66 -20.72
N SER A 161 16.16 -22.46 -21.20
CA SER A 161 14.89 -22.18 -21.87
C SER A 161 14.87 -22.77 -23.27
N VAL A 162 13.85 -23.60 -23.56
CA VAL A 162 13.71 -24.28 -24.86
C VAL A 162 13.11 -23.37 -25.93
N LEU A 163 12.17 -22.51 -25.55
CA LEU A 163 11.48 -21.58 -26.46
C LEU A 163 11.52 -20.18 -25.88
N CYS A 164 12.07 -19.25 -26.66
CA CYS A 164 12.24 -17.85 -26.30
C CYS A 164 11.79 -16.97 -27.46
N SER A 165 11.15 -15.86 -27.14
CA SER A 165 10.77 -14.83 -28.11
C SER A 165 11.11 -13.46 -27.55
N PRO A 166 11.50 -12.48 -28.41
CA PRO A 166 11.68 -11.11 -27.96
C PRO A 166 10.39 -10.56 -27.33
N LEU A 167 10.49 -9.73 -26.30
CA LEU A 167 9.31 -9.22 -25.60
C LEU A 167 8.29 -8.56 -26.53
N HIS A 168 8.76 -7.74 -27.47
CA HIS A 168 7.90 -7.02 -28.41
C HIS A 168 7.08 -7.91 -29.34
N THR A 169 7.45 -9.19 -29.52
CA THR A 169 6.65 -10.15 -30.29
C THR A 169 5.61 -10.85 -29.42
N ILE A 170 5.78 -10.85 -28.09
CA ILE A 170 4.83 -11.40 -27.13
C ILE A 170 3.74 -10.36 -26.82
N THR A 171 4.14 -9.13 -26.54
CA THR A 171 3.22 -8.01 -26.36
C THR A 171 3.82 -6.69 -26.82
N THR A 172 2.97 -5.81 -27.34
CA THR A 172 3.31 -4.42 -27.70
C THR A 172 2.78 -3.41 -26.68
N ASN A 173 2.07 -3.88 -25.64
CA ASN A 173 1.42 -3.05 -24.66
C ASN A 173 2.14 -3.12 -23.30
N PRO A 174 2.71 -2.01 -22.79
CA PRO A 174 3.37 -1.98 -21.49
C PRO A 174 2.48 -2.37 -20.31
N ASP A 175 1.19 -2.03 -20.35
CA ASP A 175 0.24 -2.39 -19.29
C ASP A 175 0.07 -3.91 -19.22
N GLU A 176 -0.02 -4.55 -20.40
CA GLU A 176 -0.07 -6.00 -20.50
C GLU A 176 1.24 -6.64 -20.01
N PHE A 177 2.40 -6.07 -20.35
CA PHE A 177 3.68 -6.56 -19.84
C PHE A 177 3.75 -6.55 -18.30
N CYS A 178 3.30 -5.47 -17.65
CA CYS A 178 3.18 -5.41 -16.19
C CYS A 178 2.25 -6.49 -15.65
N ARG A 179 1.10 -6.71 -16.28
CA ARG A 179 0.13 -7.75 -15.92
C ARG A 179 0.70 -9.15 -16.08
N LEU A 180 1.44 -9.41 -17.16
CA LEU A 180 2.15 -10.66 -17.41
C LEU A 180 3.22 -10.92 -16.35
N ASN A 181 3.77 -9.89 -15.71
CA ASN A 181 4.71 -10.01 -14.59
C ASN A 181 4.04 -10.04 -13.20
N GLY A 182 2.71 -10.10 -13.13
CA GLY A 182 1.98 -10.23 -11.88
C GLY A 182 1.58 -8.91 -11.20
N PHE A 183 1.78 -7.78 -11.86
CA PHE A 183 1.42 -6.44 -11.38
C PHE A 183 0.12 -5.95 -12.01
N ILE A 184 -0.36 -4.78 -11.56
CA ILE A 184 -1.51 -4.10 -12.18
C ILE A 184 -1.06 -2.69 -12.56
N SER A 185 -1.32 -2.28 -13.79
CA SER A 185 -1.07 -0.89 -14.20
C SER A 185 -2.18 0.02 -13.70
N SER A 186 -1.83 1.24 -13.29
CA SER A 186 -2.80 2.26 -12.89
C SER A 186 -3.81 2.56 -14.00
N ARG A 187 -3.43 2.48 -15.28
CA ARG A 187 -4.35 2.65 -16.41
C ARG A 187 -5.37 1.50 -16.50
N GLU A 188 -4.92 0.26 -16.33
CA GLU A 188 -5.79 -0.92 -16.32
C GLU A 188 -6.81 -0.86 -15.16
N LEU A 189 -6.38 -0.38 -13.99
CA LEU A 189 -7.25 -0.18 -12.83
C LEU A 189 -8.37 0.85 -13.11
N ILE A 190 -8.04 1.95 -13.79
CA ILE A 190 -9.04 2.96 -14.18
C ILE A 190 -10.05 2.33 -15.15
N LEU A 191 -9.59 1.63 -16.18
CA LEU A 191 -10.45 0.98 -17.18
C LEU A 191 -11.39 -0.06 -16.56
N THR A 192 -10.89 -0.89 -15.64
CA THR A 192 -11.71 -1.89 -14.93
C THR A 192 -12.72 -1.26 -13.98
N THR A 193 -12.42 -0.11 -13.38
CA THR A 193 -13.38 0.62 -12.55
C THR A 193 -14.51 1.24 -13.37
N LEU A 194 -14.22 1.64 -14.61
CA LEU A 194 -15.22 2.23 -15.52
C LEU A 194 -16.21 1.20 -16.08
N THR A 195 -15.83 -0.06 -16.26
CA THR A 195 -16.70 -1.10 -16.84
C THR A 195 -17.76 -1.63 -15.87
N VAL A 196 -17.59 -1.43 -14.56
CA VAL A 196 -18.50 -1.97 -13.52
C VAL A 196 -19.74 -1.08 -13.31
N GLU A 197 -19.75 0.17 -13.77
CA GLU A 197 -20.92 1.06 -13.69
C GLU A 197 -21.38 1.58 -15.07
N PRO A 198 -21.99 0.74 -15.93
CA PRO A 198 -22.35 1.09 -17.31
C PRO A 198 -23.45 2.16 -17.46
N HIS A 199 -24.08 2.62 -16.37
CA HIS A 199 -25.25 3.51 -16.43
C HIS A 199 -24.98 4.97 -16.04
N LYS A 200 -23.72 5.35 -15.80
CA LYS A 200 -23.37 6.74 -15.50
C LYS A 200 -22.37 7.20 -16.55
N TYR A 201 -22.79 8.14 -17.40
CA TYR A 201 -21.89 8.89 -18.28
C TYR A 201 -20.87 9.63 -17.41
N ILE A 202 -19.80 8.92 -17.10
CA ILE A 202 -18.68 9.44 -16.32
C ILE A 202 -17.75 10.10 -17.33
N ASN A 203 -17.48 11.39 -17.13
CA ASN A 203 -16.47 12.10 -17.89
C ASN A 203 -15.10 11.49 -17.56
N ILE A 204 -14.61 10.61 -18.43
CA ILE A 204 -13.38 9.82 -18.28
C ILE A 204 -12.18 10.73 -18.00
N ASN A 205 -12.16 11.93 -18.59
CA ASN A 205 -11.10 12.89 -18.37
C ASN A 205 -11.01 13.31 -16.90
N LYS A 206 -12.12 13.42 -16.17
CA LYS A 206 -12.11 13.79 -14.75
C LYS A 206 -11.50 12.71 -13.85
N TYR A 207 -11.63 11.44 -14.24
CA TYR A 207 -11.06 10.29 -13.50
C TYR A 207 -9.61 10.02 -13.89
N LEU A 208 -9.21 10.35 -15.12
CA LEU A 208 -7.81 10.37 -15.55
C LEU A 208 -6.94 11.33 -14.71
N TYR A 209 -7.52 12.43 -14.19
CA TYR A 209 -6.80 13.37 -13.32
C TYR A 209 -6.93 13.07 -11.82
N ALA A 210 -7.85 12.18 -11.42
CA ALA A 210 -7.87 11.65 -10.06
C ALA A 210 -6.91 10.46 -10.01
N GLU A 211 -5.61 10.76 -10.01
CA GLU A 211 -4.55 9.75 -10.01
C GLU A 211 -4.80 8.72 -8.92
N HIS A 212 -5.18 7.50 -9.32
CA HIS A 212 -5.18 6.40 -8.39
C HIS A 212 -3.75 6.23 -7.86
N PRO A 213 -3.56 6.16 -6.54
CA PRO A 213 -2.24 6.00 -5.95
C PRO A 213 -1.57 4.75 -6.53
N CYS A 214 -0.44 4.97 -7.20
CA CYS A 214 0.34 3.94 -7.83
C CYS A 214 1.81 4.05 -7.40
N PHE A 215 2.56 2.97 -7.59
CA PHE A 215 3.99 2.94 -7.33
C PHE A 215 4.74 3.30 -8.61
N ASP A 216 5.48 4.41 -8.56
CA ASP A 216 6.30 4.98 -9.63
C ASP A 216 7.80 4.61 -9.48
N GLY A 217 8.14 3.84 -8.44
CA GLY A 217 9.52 3.55 -8.09
C GLY A 217 10.12 4.51 -7.05
N THR A 218 9.37 5.50 -6.58
CA THR A 218 9.76 6.37 -5.47
C THR A 218 9.42 5.69 -4.14
N ASN A 219 10.43 5.47 -3.30
CA ASN A 219 10.21 4.81 -2.01
C ASN A 219 9.44 5.73 -1.03
N ALA A 220 8.55 5.14 -0.23
CA ALA A 220 7.71 5.88 0.70
C ALA A 220 8.52 6.68 1.75
N ALA A 221 9.73 6.22 2.10
CA ALA A 221 10.60 6.93 3.05
C ALA A 221 11.05 8.30 2.53
N SER A 222 11.26 8.45 1.22
CA SER A 222 11.64 9.74 0.61
C SER A 222 10.52 10.78 0.65
N ILE A 223 9.26 10.34 0.68
CA ILE A 223 8.08 11.22 0.69
C ILE A 223 7.61 11.50 2.12
N LYS A 224 7.53 10.46 2.95
CA LYS A 224 6.92 10.50 4.29
C LYS A 224 7.92 10.44 5.44
N GLY A 225 9.21 10.31 5.16
CA GLY A 225 10.23 10.05 6.17
C GLY A 225 10.26 8.61 6.66
N PRO A 226 11.21 8.27 7.56
CA PRO A 226 11.38 6.91 8.06
C PRO A 226 10.16 6.42 8.84
N GLY A 227 10.01 5.10 8.91
CA GLY A 227 9.03 4.42 9.75
C GLY A 227 9.41 4.47 11.24
N ILE A 228 8.63 3.76 12.05
CA ILE A 228 8.92 3.64 13.48
C ILE A 228 10.11 2.72 13.68
N GLN A 229 11.05 3.10 14.55
CA GLN A 229 12.10 2.19 14.98
C GLN A 229 11.54 1.24 16.03
N LEU A 230 11.56 -0.06 15.73
CA LEU A 230 11.16 -1.08 16.70
C LEU A 230 12.22 -1.17 17.81
N THR A 231 11.92 -0.57 18.95
CA THR A 231 12.59 -0.90 20.21
C THR A 231 11.85 -2.08 20.85
N GLN A 232 12.55 -2.92 21.62
CA GLN A 232 11.92 -4.05 22.31
C GLN A 232 10.75 -3.60 23.22
N ALA A 233 10.81 -2.38 23.75
CA ALA A 233 9.72 -1.76 24.52
C ALA A 233 8.50 -1.41 23.67
N SER A 234 8.71 -0.90 22.44
CA SER A 234 7.62 -0.52 21.53
C SER A 234 6.83 -1.71 20.99
N ILE A 235 7.47 -2.87 20.80
CA ILE A 235 6.78 -4.11 20.36
C ILE A 235 5.71 -4.52 21.39
N ASN A 236 6.03 -4.43 22.69
CA ASN A 236 5.10 -4.79 23.75
C ASN A 236 3.88 -3.84 23.85
N GLU A 237 3.99 -2.59 23.40
CA GLU A 237 2.88 -1.63 23.40
C GLU A 237 1.99 -1.72 22.16
N VAL A 238 2.57 -1.97 20.98
CA VAL A 238 1.81 -2.10 19.71
C VAL A 238 0.80 -3.25 19.79
N ASN A 239 1.15 -4.32 20.51
CA ASN A 239 0.33 -5.52 20.65
C ASN A 239 -0.93 -5.28 21.48
N LYS A 240 -0.96 -4.17 22.22
CA LYS A 240 -2.09 -3.76 23.05
C LYS A 240 -3.16 -3.00 22.25
N PHE A 241 -2.85 -2.56 21.02
CA PHE A 241 -3.73 -1.72 20.20
C PHE A 241 -4.20 -2.44 18.92
N GLN A 242 -4.84 -3.61 19.07
CA GLN A 242 -5.58 -4.22 17.97
C GLN A 242 -6.88 -3.46 17.71
N ILE A 243 -6.87 -2.59 16.69
CA ILE A 243 -8.11 -2.01 16.15
C ILE A 243 -8.68 -3.03 15.14
N PRO A 244 -9.90 -3.55 15.33
CA PRO A 244 -10.48 -4.52 14.41
C PRO A 244 -10.62 -3.92 13.00
N LEU A 245 -10.06 -4.59 11.98
CA LEU A 245 -10.20 -4.25 10.55
C LEU A 245 -11.65 -3.97 10.12
N TYR A 246 -12.63 -4.57 10.80
CA TYR A 246 -14.06 -4.36 10.62
C TYR A 246 -14.50 -2.89 10.86
N MET A 247 -13.84 -2.16 11.77
CA MET A 247 -14.17 -0.76 12.06
C MET A 247 -13.81 0.19 10.91
N LYS A 248 -12.72 -0.07 10.15
CA LYS A 248 -12.35 0.75 8.98
C LYS A 248 -13.38 0.65 7.86
N TYR A 249 -13.94 -0.55 7.64
CA TYR A 249 -15.04 -0.76 6.70
C TYR A 249 -16.32 -0.04 7.16
N LEU A 250 -16.63 -0.08 8.46
CA LEU A 250 -17.77 0.62 9.06
C LEU A 250 -17.67 2.13 8.93
N VAL A 251 -16.49 2.73 9.18
CA VAL A 251 -16.30 4.19 9.00
C VAL A 251 -16.49 4.58 7.53
N ASN A 252 -15.91 3.85 6.58
CA ASN A 252 -16.04 4.18 5.15
C ASN A 252 -17.47 3.97 4.62
N TYR A 253 -18.18 2.95 5.12
CA TYR A 253 -19.58 2.71 4.79
C TYR A 253 -20.49 3.83 5.36
N THR A 254 -20.25 4.22 6.61
CA THR A 254 -21.08 5.24 7.29
C THR A 254 -20.85 6.65 6.77
N THR A 255 -19.62 7.04 6.40
CA THR A 255 -19.34 8.34 5.75
C THR A 255 -19.97 8.44 4.36
N ASN A 256 -19.92 7.37 3.57
CA ASN A 256 -20.60 7.31 2.27
C ASN A 256 -22.14 7.27 2.41
N TYR A 257 -22.66 6.63 3.45
CA TYR A 257 -24.11 6.62 3.72
C TYR A 257 -24.62 8.00 4.17
N LEU A 258 -23.89 8.66 5.09
CA LEU A 258 -24.26 9.98 5.62
C LEU A 258 -24.17 11.07 4.55
N SER A 259 -23.11 11.07 3.73
CA SER A 259 -22.96 12.04 2.64
C SER A 259 -24.05 11.94 1.57
N ARG A 260 -24.63 10.75 1.34
CA ARG A 260 -25.71 10.56 0.37
C ARG A 260 -27.10 10.92 0.89
N LYS A 261 -27.37 10.74 2.18
CA LYS A 261 -28.73 10.95 2.74
C LYS A 261 -28.94 12.28 3.43
N VAL A 262 -27.89 12.94 3.90
CA VAL A 262 -28.02 14.12 4.74
C VAL A 262 -27.71 15.38 3.91
N LYS A 263 -28.76 16.05 3.43
CA LYS A 263 -28.67 17.41 2.84
C LYS A 263 -28.52 18.45 3.96
N ILE A 264 -27.36 18.50 4.60
CA ILE A 264 -27.01 19.62 5.49
C ILE A 264 -26.66 20.83 4.61
N SER A 265 -27.18 22.01 4.96
CA SER A 265 -26.76 23.23 4.27
C SER A 265 -25.29 23.51 4.56
N PHE A 266 -24.53 23.92 3.54
CA PHE A 266 -23.10 24.25 3.65
C PHE A 266 -22.72 25.09 4.89
N PRO A 267 -23.47 26.14 5.29
CA PRO A 267 -23.13 26.91 6.49
C PRO A 267 -23.23 26.11 7.79
N ALA A 268 -24.17 25.16 7.90
CA ALA A 268 -24.26 24.29 9.07
C ALA A 268 -23.10 23.28 9.13
N PHE A 269 -22.60 22.82 7.99
CA PHE A 269 -21.40 21.97 7.94
C PHE A 269 -20.14 22.72 8.37
N ILE A 270 -19.94 23.95 7.87
CA ILE A 270 -18.83 24.84 8.29
C ILE A 270 -18.90 25.12 9.79
N PHE A 271 -20.10 25.39 10.33
CA PHE A 271 -20.28 25.63 11.76
C PHE A 271 -19.93 24.40 12.60
N ILE A 272 -20.34 23.19 12.18
CA ILE A 272 -19.99 21.95 12.88
C ILE A 272 -18.47 21.73 12.87
N ILE A 273 -17.80 21.93 11.72
CA ILE A 273 -16.33 21.84 11.63
C ILE A 273 -15.64 22.87 12.53
N GLY A 274 -16.09 24.12 12.52
CA GLY A 274 -15.53 25.17 13.37
C GLY A 274 -15.68 24.83 14.86
N LEU A 275 -16.84 24.30 15.25
CA LEU A 275 -17.11 23.89 16.63
C LEU A 275 -16.27 22.67 17.04
N THR A 276 -16.09 21.68 16.16
CA THR A 276 -15.26 20.51 16.46
C THR A 276 -13.79 20.88 16.57
N ILE A 277 -13.26 21.74 15.68
CA ILE A 277 -11.88 22.25 15.77
C ILE A 277 -11.69 23.06 17.06
N TRP A 278 -12.62 23.95 17.41
CA TRP A 278 -12.53 24.72 18.64
C TRP A 278 -12.55 23.84 19.89
N LEU A 279 -13.40 22.80 19.91
CA LEU A 279 -13.46 21.84 21.02
C LEU A 279 -12.21 20.97 21.12
N THR A 280 -11.65 20.49 20.00
CA THR A 280 -10.41 19.70 20.04
C THR A 280 -9.23 20.52 20.52
N LEU A 281 -9.09 21.77 20.08
CA LEU A 281 -8.07 22.71 20.58
C LEU A 281 -8.23 22.94 22.08
N ARG A 282 -9.47 23.17 22.56
CA ARG A 282 -9.72 23.37 23.99
C ARG A 282 -9.43 22.14 24.85
N ILE A 283 -9.65 20.93 24.31
CA ILE A 283 -9.30 19.68 24.98
C ILE A 283 -7.78 19.49 25.01
N ILE A 284 -7.06 19.86 23.96
CA ILE A 284 -5.59 19.79 23.92
C ILE A 284 -4.99 20.75 24.96
N ASP A 285 -5.48 21.99 25.02
CA ASP A 285 -5.01 22.98 26.01
C ASP A 285 -5.29 22.52 27.46
N ASN A 286 -6.43 21.87 27.71
CA ASN A 286 -6.74 21.30 29.02
C ASN A 286 -5.96 20.00 29.33
N LYS A 287 -5.55 19.23 28.31
CA LYS A 287 -4.70 18.05 28.53
C LYS A 287 -3.29 18.42 28.96
N ILE A 288 -2.77 19.61 28.63
CA ILE A 288 -1.52 20.14 29.19
C ILE A 288 -1.65 20.32 30.71
N TYR A 289 -2.83 20.71 31.21
CA TYR A 289 -3.11 20.79 32.65
C TYR A 289 -3.27 19.42 33.31
N ILE A 290 -3.93 18.46 32.67
CA ILE A 290 -4.12 17.11 33.23
C ILE A 290 -2.80 16.33 33.26
N TYR A 291 -1.92 16.51 32.27
CA TYR A 291 -0.60 15.86 32.24
C TYR A 291 0.31 16.41 33.35
N ASN A 292 0.31 17.72 33.60
CA ASN A 292 1.03 18.33 34.72
C ASN A 292 0.43 17.98 36.09
N PHE A 293 -0.90 17.83 36.17
CA PHE A 293 -1.58 17.41 37.39
C PHE A 293 -1.28 15.94 37.75
N LEU A 294 -1.29 15.03 36.76
CA LEU A 294 -0.92 13.62 36.98
C LEU A 294 0.58 13.44 37.25
N ARG A 295 1.45 14.28 36.67
CA ARG A 295 2.89 14.28 36.95
C ARG A 295 3.22 14.69 38.39
N ASN A 296 2.46 15.61 38.98
CA ASN A 296 2.61 16.04 40.38
C ASN A 296 1.94 15.10 41.40
N LEU A 297 1.22 14.07 40.94
CA LEU A 297 0.59 13.05 41.78
C LEU A 297 1.43 11.77 41.90
N ILE A 298 2.51 11.66 41.12
CA ILE A 298 3.38 10.46 41.04
C ILE A 298 4.78 10.74 41.64
N ILE A 299 4.99 11.90 42.26
CA ILE A 299 6.16 12.24 43.09
C ILE A 299 5.66 12.52 44.51
#